data_AF-A0AA40SQW2-F1
#
_entry.id   AF-A0AA40SQW2-F1
#
_cell.length_a   1.000
_cell.length_b   1.000
_cell.length_c   1.000
_cell.angle_alpha   90.00
_cell.angle_beta   90.00
_cell.angle_gamma   90.00
#
_symmetry.space_group_name_H-M   'P 1'
#
loop_
_entity.id
_entity.type
_entity.pdbx_description
1 polymer ?
#
loop_
_entity_poly.entity_id
_entity_poly.type
_entity_poly.pdbx_seq_one_letter_code
_entity_poly.pdbx_strand_id
1 'polypeptide(L)'
;MLTHYRLRKLEARSLGLTSGESGELEGITAAGSAQPREAKYGLLQGVLDKINALFTGTDVDETNGVSAAETILRHVVDNPKIQAEAMANTPIDFQTSPTVAAELEDVMYASAAGHSNAMKALLQKSDFTAIVRVLVAMGLYEKTRSEAERTATAG
;
A
#
# COMPACT_ATOMS: atom_id res chain seq x y z
N MET A 1 -7.06 -17.22 -28.71
CA MET A 1 -5.68 -17.42 -28.26
C MET A 1 -5.66 -17.22 -26.75
N LEU A 2 -5.14 -18.18 -25.99
CA LEU A 2 -5.23 -18.23 -24.53
C LEU A 2 -3.81 -18.20 -23.94
N THR A 3 -3.44 -17.10 -23.28
CA THR A 3 -2.10 -16.88 -22.73
C THR A 3 -2.05 -17.50 -21.34
N HIS A 4 -1.41 -18.66 -21.20
CA HIS A 4 -1.15 -19.27 -19.90
C HIS A 4 0.13 -18.67 -19.29
N TYR A 5 -0.01 -17.87 -18.22
CA TYR A 5 1.13 -17.51 -17.38
C TYR A 5 1.43 -18.64 -16.39
N ARG A 6 2.63 -19.24 -16.48
CA ARG A 6 3.18 -20.20 -15.53
C ARG A 6 4.02 -19.46 -14.49
N LEU A 7 3.63 -19.53 -13.21
CA LEU A 7 4.47 -19.14 -12.08
C LEU A 7 5.53 -20.24 -11.83
N ARG A 8 6.82 -19.88 -11.89
CA ARG A 8 7.93 -20.75 -11.46
C ARG A 8 8.13 -20.62 -9.95
N LYS A 9 8.32 -21.77 -9.29
CA LYS A 9 8.65 -21.90 -7.87
C LYS A 9 10.13 -21.54 -7.66
N LEU A 10 10.41 -20.50 -6.87
CA LEU A 10 11.75 -20.24 -6.33
C LEU A 10 11.97 -21.15 -5.12
N GLU A 11 13.13 -21.78 -5.05
CA GLU A 11 13.49 -22.80 -4.07
C GLU A 11 13.51 -22.27 -2.64
N ALA A 12 13.04 -23.09 -1.71
CA ALA A 12 13.04 -22.80 -0.28
C ALA A 12 14.48 -22.81 0.25
N ARG A 13 14.99 -21.64 0.64
CA ARG A 13 16.24 -21.56 1.40
C ARG A 13 15.94 -21.90 2.86
N SER A 14 16.51 -23.03 3.30
CA SER A 14 16.53 -23.46 4.70
C SER A 14 17.20 -22.39 5.57
N LEU A 15 16.45 -21.79 6.49
CA LEU A 15 17.01 -21.06 7.63
C LEU A 15 17.28 -22.09 8.71
N GLY A 16 18.51 -22.60 8.76
CA GLY A 16 19.00 -23.46 9.83
C GLY A 16 19.13 -22.65 11.11
N LEU A 17 18.08 -22.62 11.93
CA LEU A 17 18.15 -22.11 13.30
C LEU A 17 18.75 -23.22 14.18
N THR A 18 20.07 -23.18 14.36
CA THR A 18 20.73 -24.01 15.37
C THR A 18 20.59 -23.32 16.73
N SER A 19 20.17 -24.07 17.75
CA SER A 19 20.13 -23.59 19.13
C SER A 19 21.54 -23.57 19.74
N GLY A 20 21.89 -22.46 20.40
CA GLY A 20 22.96 -22.40 21.39
C GLY A 20 24.23 -21.66 20.96
N GLU A 21 24.32 -20.37 21.27
CA GLU A 21 25.25 -19.77 22.24
C GLU A 21 25.04 -18.24 22.28
N SER A 22 25.03 -17.69 23.49
CA SER A 22 24.67 -16.30 23.81
C SER A 22 25.74 -15.33 23.31
N GLY A 23 25.59 -14.82 22.09
CA GLY A 23 26.27 -13.62 21.62
C GLY A 23 25.48 -12.39 22.03
N GLU A 24 26.04 -11.58 22.93
CA GLU A 24 25.48 -10.31 23.39
C GLU A 24 25.02 -9.44 22.21
N LEU A 25 23.77 -8.98 22.24
CA LEU A 25 23.35 -7.84 21.45
C LEU A 25 24.00 -6.62 22.10
N GLU A 26 25.09 -6.11 21.52
CA GLU A 26 25.62 -4.81 21.87
C GLU A 26 24.47 -3.80 21.81
N GLY A 27 24.13 -3.25 22.98
CA GLY A 27 23.09 -2.26 23.11
C GLY A 27 23.40 -1.10 22.17
N ILE A 28 22.47 -0.79 21.27
CA ILE A 28 22.47 0.48 20.55
C ILE A 28 22.26 1.58 21.60
N THR A 29 23.34 2.00 22.24
CA THR A 29 23.45 3.28 22.95
C THR A 29 24.04 4.28 21.98
N ALA A 30 23.18 4.81 21.13
CA ALA A 30 23.37 6.13 20.51
C ALA A 30 22.08 6.92 20.75
N ALA A 31 21.95 7.45 21.97
CA ALA A 31 21.04 8.53 22.25
C ALA A 31 21.46 9.73 21.40
N GLY A 32 20.67 10.03 20.37
CA GLY A 32 20.97 11.12 19.43
C GLY A 32 20.04 11.14 18.23
N SER A 33 18.77 11.50 18.43
CA SER A 33 17.90 12.25 17.51
C SER A 33 16.42 11.98 17.83
N ALA A 34 15.86 12.69 18.80
CA ALA A 34 14.41 12.73 19.03
C ALA A 34 13.65 13.58 17.98
N GLN A 35 14.18 13.71 16.75
CA GLN A 35 13.69 14.63 15.72
C GLN A 35 13.42 14.05 14.31
N PRO A 36 13.75 12.78 13.94
CA PRO A 36 13.33 12.24 12.64
C PRO A 36 11.96 11.55 12.67
N ARG A 37 11.46 11.16 13.85
CA ARG A 37 10.17 10.45 13.95
C ARG A 37 9.01 11.43 13.84
N GLU A 38 8.97 12.46 14.67
CA GLU A 38 7.90 13.47 14.68
C GLU A 38 7.75 14.19 13.33
N ALA A 39 8.87 14.54 12.67
CA ALA A 39 8.83 15.16 11.34
C ALA A 39 8.27 14.21 10.26
N LYS A 40 8.61 12.91 10.30
CA LYS A 40 8.03 11.92 9.39
C LYS A 40 6.55 11.69 9.67
N TYR A 41 6.14 11.61 10.93
CA TYR A 41 4.73 11.49 11.31
C TYR A 41 3.93 12.74 10.93
N GLY A 42 4.49 13.94 11.06
CA GLY A 42 3.85 15.18 10.62
C GLY A 42 3.65 15.26 9.11
N LEU A 43 4.63 14.79 8.33
CA LEU A 43 4.49 14.67 6.87
C LEU A 43 3.43 13.64 6.46
N LEU A 44 3.37 12.50 7.15
CA LEU A 44 2.35 11.48 6.94
C LEU A 44 0.95 11.97 7.33
N GLN A 45 0.81 12.62 8.50
CA GLN A 45 -0.46 13.15 8.97
C GLN A 45 -1.01 14.22 8.03
N GLY A 46 -0.16 15.14 7.56
CA GLY A 46 -0.57 16.16 6.60
C GLY A 46 -0.98 15.60 5.23
N VAL A 47 -0.52 14.40 4.85
CA VAL A 47 -1.00 13.70 3.65
C VAL A 47 -2.35 13.05 3.92
N LEU A 48 -2.55 12.42 5.07
CA LEU A 48 -3.84 11.85 5.47
C LEU A 48 -4.95 12.91 5.52
N ASP A 49 -4.66 14.08 6.11
CA ASP A 49 -5.62 15.19 6.16
C ASP A 49 -6.02 15.67 4.76
N LYS A 50 -5.06 15.72 3.83
CA LYS A 50 -5.34 16.06 2.42
C LYS A 50 -6.19 15.00 1.73
N ILE A 51 -5.93 13.72 1.99
CA ILE A 51 -6.75 12.62 1.45
C ILE A 51 -8.18 12.74 2.00
N ASN A 52 -8.33 12.90 3.31
CA ASN A 52 -9.64 13.05 3.95
C ASN A 52 -10.40 14.29 3.43
N ALA A 53 -9.70 15.38 3.14
CA ALA A 53 -10.29 16.58 2.53
C ALA A 53 -10.88 16.30 1.14
N LEU A 54 -10.28 15.42 0.33
CA LEU A 54 -10.82 15.04 -1.00
C LEU A 54 -12.18 14.33 -0.89
N PHE A 55 -12.43 13.64 0.22
CA PHE A 55 -13.63 12.82 0.43
C PHE A 55 -14.63 13.43 1.44
N THR A 56 -14.37 14.65 1.91
CA THR A 56 -15.27 15.35 2.83
C THR A 56 -16.65 15.55 2.20
N GLY A 57 -17.71 15.14 2.91
CA GLY A 57 -19.09 15.19 2.41
C GLY A 57 -19.50 14.01 1.52
N THR A 58 -18.67 12.98 1.42
CA THR A 58 -19.00 11.71 0.78
C THR A 58 -19.15 10.59 1.81
N ASP A 59 -19.67 9.44 1.40
CA ASP A 59 -19.79 8.24 2.25
C ASP A 59 -18.49 7.39 2.27
N VAL A 60 -17.37 7.93 1.78
CA VAL A 60 -16.08 7.22 1.74
C VAL A 60 -15.39 7.35 3.09
N ASP A 61 -15.16 6.22 3.77
CA ASP A 61 -14.37 6.18 5.00
C ASP A 61 -12.87 6.38 4.73
N GLU A 62 -12.12 6.70 5.80
CA GLU A 62 -10.68 6.98 5.73
C GLU A 62 -9.87 5.84 5.11
N THR A 63 -10.20 4.58 5.43
CA THR A 63 -9.45 3.42 4.90
C THR A 63 -9.64 3.29 3.39
N ASN A 64 -10.88 3.48 2.92
CA ASN A 64 -11.22 3.46 1.51
C ASN A 64 -10.64 4.67 0.77
N GLY A 65 -10.63 5.86 1.39
CA GLY A 65 -10.02 7.07 0.83
C GLY A 65 -8.50 6.90 0.62
N VAL A 66 -7.79 6.39 1.62
CA VAL A 66 -6.35 6.09 1.53
C VAL A 66 -6.09 5.03 0.46
N SER A 67 -6.85 3.93 0.47
CA SER A 67 -6.70 2.84 -0.50
C SER A 67 -6.92 3.29 -1.95
N ALA A 68 -7.90 4.18 -2.18
CA ALA A 68 -8.16 4.77 -3.48
C ALA A 68 -6.99 5.65 -3.94
N ALA A 69 -6.49 6.54 -3.07
CA ALA A 69 -5.37 7.41 -3.38
C ALA A 69 -4.08 6.62 -3.69
N GLU A 70 -3.78 5.58 -2.90
CA GLU A 70 -2.63 4.70 -3.15
C GLU A 70 -2.73 3.92 -4.46
N THR A 71 -3.93 3.44 -4.79
CA THR A 71 -4.19 2.71 -6.03
C THR A 71 -3.93 3.62 -7.23
N ILE A 72 -4.49 4.81 -7.24
CA ILE A 72 -4.29 5.80 -8.31
C ILE A 72 -2.79 6.14 -8.42
N LEU A 73 -2.12 6.45 -7.32
CA LEU A 73 -0.70 6.78 -7.32
C LEU A 73 0.14 5.67 -7.96
N ARG A 74 -0.13 4.41 -7.62
CA ARG A 74 0.60 3.26 -8.18
C ARG A 74 0.46 3.14 -9.69
N HIS A 75 -0.73 3.40 -10.22
CA HIS A 75 -0.96 3.38 -11.66
C HIS A 75 -0.37 4.60 -12.37
N VAL A 76 -0.43 5.78 -11.74
CA VAL A 76 0.09 7.04 -12.29
C VAL A 76 1.62 7.00 -12.43
N VAL A 77 2.33 6.45 -11.45
CA VAL A 77 3.80 6.41 -11.45
C VAL A 77 4.36 5.65 -12.66
N ASP A 78 3.62 4.67 -13.18
CA ASP A 78 4.01 3.88 -14.35
C ASP A 78 3.49 4.46 -15.67
N ASN A 79 2.74 5.59 -15.66
CA ASN A 79 2.24 6.22 -16.88
C ASN A 79 3.37 7.00 -17.59
N PRO A 80 3.77 6.61 -18.82
CA PRO A 80 4.92 7.21 -19.52
C PRO A 80 4.71 8.68 -19.90
N LYS A 81 3.47 9.12 -20.13
CA LYS A 81 3.17 10.52 -20.44
C LYS A 81 3.28 11.38 -19.19
N ILE A 82 2.80 10.89 -18.04
CA ILE A 82 2.96 11.58 -16.77
C ILE A 82 4.45 11.64 -16.38
N GLN A 83 5.22 10.57 -16.60
CA GLN A 83 6.67 10.60 -16.41
C GLN A 83 7.36 11.64 -17.30
N ALA A 84 6.97 11.75 -18.57
CA ALA A 84 7.51 12.76 -19.48
C ALA A 84 7.20 14.19 -19.01
N GLU A 85 5.97 14.44 -18.54
CA GLU A 85 5.59 15.72 -17.94
C GLU A 85 6.41 16.02 -16.68
N ALA A 86 6.66 15.02 -15.83
CA ALA A 86 7.47 15.19 -14.62
C ALA A 86 8.94 15.51 -14.94
N MET A 87 9.48 14.98 -16.05
CA MET A 87 10.84 15.28 -16.50
C MET A 87 10.96 16.65 -17.18
N ALA A 88 9.90 17.12 -17.84
CA ALA A 88 9.93 18.34 -18.64
C ALA A 88 9.56 19.61 -17.84
N ASN A 89 8.86 19.47 -16.71
CA ASN A 89 8.25 20.59 -15.99
C ASN A 89 8.80 20.77 -14.57
N THR A 90 8.70 21.98 -14.04
CA THR A 90 8.90 22.20 -12.59
C THR A 90 7.73 21.60 -11.81
N PRO A 91 7.88 21.37 -10.48
CA PRO A 91 6.76 20.89 -9.67
C PRO A 91 5.52 21.78 -9.68
N ILE A 92 5.68 23.09 -9.90
CA ILE A 92 4.55 24.03 -9.99
C ILE A 92 3.83 23.84 -11.32
N ASP A 93 4.59 23.80 -12.42
CA ASP A 93 4.02 23.65 -13.77
C ASP A 93 3.36 22.27 -13.94
N PHE A 94 3.95 21.22 -13.36
CA PHE A 94 3.41 19.86 -13.37
C PHE A 94 2.01 19.76 -12.75
N GLN A 95 1.76 20.46 -11.63
CA GLN A 95 0.46 20.46 -10.95
C GLN A 95 -0.65 21.08 -11.80
N THR A 96 -0.28 21.98 -12.72
CA THR A 96 -1.23 22.67 -13.62
C THR A 96 -1.22 22.11 -15.04
N SER A 97 -0.49 21.02 -15.30
CA SER A 97 -0.37 20.45 -16.65
C SER A 97 -1.70 19.83 -17.10
N PRO A 98 -2.27 20.27 -18.23
CA PRO A 98 -3.49 19.67 -18.77
C PRO A 98 -3.27 18.22 -19.22
N THR A 99 -2.04 17.87 -19.64
CA THR A 99 -1.67 16.48 -19.95
C THR A 99 -1.78 15.62 -18.69
N VAL A 100 -1.22 16.08 -17.56
CA VAL A 100 -1.29 15.33 -16.29
C VAL A 100 -2.74 15.14 -15.86
N ALA A 101 -3.58 16.18 -15.98
CA ALA A 101 -5.00 16.08 -15.63
C ALA A 101 -5.74 15.04 -16.49
N ALA A 102 -5.54 15.05 -17.82
CA ALA A 102 -6.18 14.10 -18.73
C ALA A 102 -5.73 12.65 -18.48
N GLU A 103 -4.43 12.44 -18.31
CA GLU A 103 -3.88 11.11 -18.05
C GLU A 103 -4.28 10.57 -16.67
N LEU A 104 -4.42 11.45 -15.67
CA LEU A 104 -4.92 11.08 -14.35
C LEU A 104 -6.38 10.60 -14.42
N GLU A 105 -7.23 11.27 -15.20
CA GLU A 105 -8.62 10.86 -15.41
C GLU A 105 -8.70 9.44 -16.03
N ASP A 106 -7.92 9.19 -17.08
CA ASP A 106 -7.84 7.86 -17.71
C ASP A 106 -7.37 6.78 -16.72
N VAL A 107 -6.36 7.09 -15.91
CA VAL A 107 -5.87 6.20 -14.86
C VAL A 107 -6.94 5.94 -13.80
N MET A 108 -7.72 6.95 -13.40
CA MET A 108 -8.82 6.79 -12.44
C MET A 108 -9.88 5.83 -12.96
N TYR A 109 -10.33 5.97 -14.22
CA TYR A 109 -11.28 5.04 -14.82
C TYR A 109 -10.73 3.61 -14.90
N ALA A 110 -9.48 3.46 -15.36
CA ALA A 110 -8.84 2.15 -15.45
C ALA A 110 -8.68 1.50 -14.07
N SER A 111 -8.32 2.28 -13.04
CA SER A 111 -8.17 1.81 -11.66
C SER A 111 -9.51 1.36 -11.08
N ALA A 112 -10.57 2.15 -11.27
CA ALA A 112 -11.92 1.80 -10.81
C ALA A 112 -12.44 0.52 -11.48
N ALA A 113 -12.27 0.41 -12.79
CA ALA A 113 -12.65 -0.79 -13.54
C ALA A 113 -11.83 -2.02 -13.12
N GLY A 114 -10.52 -1.87 -12.96
CA GLY A 114 -9.61 -2.92 -12.51
C GLY A 114 -9.96 -3.42 -11.11
N HIS A 115 -10.19 -2.52 -10.16
CA HIS A 115 -10.60 -2.86 -8.80
C HIS A 115 -11.94 -3.58 -8.76
N SER A 116 -12.97 -3.06 -9.46
CA SER A 116 -14.28 -3.69 -9.55
C SER A 116 -14.20 -5.11 -10.15
N ASN A 117 -13.42 -5.28 -11.22
CA ASN A 117 -13.19 -6.58 -11.83
C ASN A 117 -12.47 -7.55 -10.89
N ALA A 118 -11.46 -7.08 -10.14
CA ALA A 118 -10.76 -7.88 -9.15
C ALA A 118 -11.70 -8.36 -8.04
N MET A 119 -12.51 -7.46 -7.48
CA MET A 119 -13.50 -7.80 -6.44
C MET A 119 -14.55 -8.79 -6.96
N LYS A 120 -15.07 -8.57 -8.16
CA LYS A 120 -16.00 -9.50 -8.81
C LYS A 120 -15.36 -10.88 -8.99
N ALA A 121 -14.11 -10.94 -9.45
CA ALA A 121 -13.40 -12.20 -9.64
C ALA A 121 -13.15 -12.94 -8.32
N LEU A 122 -12.93 -12.22 -7.21
CA LEU A 122 -12.82 -12.80 -5.87
C LEU A 122 -14.16 -13.37 -5.40
N LEU A 123 -15.25 -12.62 -5.54
CA LEU A 123 -16.59 -13.04 -5.13
C LEU A 123 -17.12 -14.25 -5.92
N GLN A 124 -16.66 -14.42 -7.16
CA GLN A 124 -17.02 -15.57 -8.01
C GLN A 124 -16.24 -16.85 -7.67
N LYS A 125 -15.25 -16.80 -6.77
CA LYS A 125 -14.54 -18.01 -6.35
C LYS A 125 -15.42 -18.85 -5.43
N SER A 126 -15.55 -20.13 -5.75
CA SER A 126 -16.16 -21.10 -4.84
C SER A 126 -15.25 -21.47 -3.67
N ASP A 127 -13.93 -21.42 -3.87
CA ASP A 127 -12.95 -21.72 -2.84
C ASP A 127 -12.48 -20.46 -2.10
N PHE A 128 -13.24 -20.05 -1.08
CA PHE A 128 -12.84 -18.98 -0.16
C PHE A 128 -11.64 -19.36 0.71
N THR A 129 -11.35 -20.65 0.88
CA THR A 129 -10.18 -21.10 1.65
C THR A 129 -8.88 -20.64 0.97
N ALA A 130 -8.85 -20.63 -0.36
CA ALA A 130 -7.71 -20.07 -1.10
C ALA A 130 -7.49 -18.57 -0.81
N ILE A 131 -8.58 -17.79 -0.70
CA ILE A 131 -8.50 -16.36 -0.34
C ILE A 131 -7.96 -16.21 1.08
N VAL A 132 -8.50 -16.97 2.04
CA VAL A 132 -8.03 -16.97 3.43
C VAL A 132 -6.55 -17.34 3.52
N ARG A 133 -6.08 -18.35 2.76
CA ARG A 133 -4.65 -18.73 2.75
C ARG A 133 -3.75 -17.60 2.26
N VAL A 134 -4.16 -16.85 1.24
CA VAL A 134 -3.41 -15.68 0.77
C VAL A 134 -3.37 -14.61 1.86
N LEU A 135 -4.50 -14.31 2.50
CA LEU A 135 -4.54 -13.31 3.58
C LEU A 135 -3.71 -13.74 4.80
N VAL A 136 -3.74 -15.02 5.17
CA VAL A 136 -2.87 -15.58 6.23
C VAL A 136 -1.40 -15.45 5.85
N ALA A 137 -1.03 -15.72 4.59
CA ALA A 137 0.34 -15.49 4.12
C ALA A 137 0.74 -14.00 4.13
N MET A 138 -0.23 -13.08 4.07
CA MET A 138 -0.05 -11.64 4.27
C MET A 138 -0.07 -11.22 5.76
N GLY A 139 -0.16 -12.16 6.68
CA GLY A 139 -0.14 -11.93 8.13
C GLY A 139 -1.50 -11.62 8.75
N LEU A 140 -2.61 -12.08 8.15
CA LEU A 140 -3.96 -11.86 8.69
C LEU A 140 -4.08 -12.29 10.16
N TYR A 141 -3.57 -13.48 10.50
CA TYR A 141 -3.70 -14.03 11.85
C TYR A 141 -2.98 -13.16 12.88
N GLU A 142 -1.72 -12.83 12.62
CA GLU A 142 -0.87 -12.04 13.50
C GLU A 142 -1.41 -10.62 13.65
N LYS A 143 -1.78 -9.97 12.54
CA LYS A 143 -2.30 -8.59 12.54
C LYS A 143 -3.61 -8.48 13.31
N THR A 144 -4.56 -9.39 13.05
CA THR A 144 -5.86 -9.37 13.73
C THR A 144 -5.71 -9.66 15.23
N ARG A 145 -4.82 -10.59 15.59
CA ARG A 145 -4.51 -10.88 16.99
C ARG A 145 -3.87 -9.68 17.70
N SER A 146 -2.85 -9.08 17.10
CA SER A 146 -2.18 -7.90 17.67
C SER A 146 -3.14 -6.73 17.87
N GLU A 147 -4.07 -6.52 16.93
CA GLU A 147 -5.06 -5.46 17.06
C GLU A 147 -6.04 -5.74 18.21
N ALA A 148 -6.52 -6.98 18.34
CA ALA A 148 -7.39 -7.37 19.46
C ALA A 148 -6.69 -7.20 20.82
N GLU A 149 -5.40 -7.54 20.93
CA GLU A 149 -4.60 -7.36 22.15
C GLU A 149 -4.44 -5.88 22.51
N ARG A 150 -4.22 -5.00 21.53
CA ARG A 150 -4.18 -3.53 21.75
C ARG A 150 -5.51 -2.98 22.24
N THR A 151 -6.62 -3.40 21.63
CA THR A 151 -7.96 -2.94 22.07
C THR A 151 -8.25 -3.40 23.49
N ALA A 152 -7.89 -4.63 23.84
CA ALA A 152 -8.09 -5.18 25.19
C ALA A 152 -7.21 -4.53 26.27
N THR A 153 -6.09 -3.89 25.90
CA THR A 153 -5.22 -3.16 26.83
C THR A 153 -5.55 -1.67 26.92
N ALA A 154 -6.35 -1.14 25.99
CA ALA A 154 -6.77 0.26 25.94
C ALA A 154 -8.12 0.53 26.64
N GLY A 155 -8.88 -0.52 26.99
CA GLY A 155 -10.14 -0.45 27.73
C GLY A 155 -9.99 -0.81 29.19
#